data_AF-A0AAW2VEW5-F1
#
_entry.id   AF-A0AAW2VEW5-F1
#
_cell.length_a   1.000
_cell.length_b   1.000
_cell.length_c   1.000
_cell.angle_alpha   90.00
_cell.angle_beta   90.00
_cell.angle_gamma   90.00
#
_symmetry.space_group_name_H-M   'P 1'
#
loop_
_entity.id
_entity.type
_entity.pdbx_description
1 polymer ?
#
loop_
_entity_poly.entity_id
_entity_poly.type
_entity_poly.pdbx_seq_one_letter_code
_entity_poly.pdbx_strand_id
1 'polypeptide(L)'
;MDQNLVTQGDLPRFVMDSYEECRGPPRLFLLDKFDVAGAGACLKRYTDPSFFKVENPEITGTDVQREKKIRKAKSFNLKPAVTTRPSIQGPKTNLKLAAILEKANAIRQALAGSDEDDEDSWSDS
;
A
#
# COMPACT_ATOMS: atom_id res chain seq x y z
N MET A 1 5.15 -26.49 15.60
CA MET A 1 4.68 -25.79 14.40
C MET A 1 5.89 -25.63 13.50
N ASP A 2 5.86 -26.24 12.33
CA ASP A 2 6.99 -26.19 11.40
C ASP A 2 7.12 -24.77 10.83
N GLN A 3 8.27 -24.15 11.10
CA GLN A 3 8.60 -22.84 10.55
C GLN A 3 9.09 -23.03 9.11
N ASN A 4 8.92 -22.02 8.25
CA ASN A 4 9.46 -21.99 6.88
C ASN A 4 8.80 -22.91 5.84
N LEU A 5 7.54 -23.33 6.04
CA LEU A 5 6.78 -24.23 5.16
C LEU A 5 6.84 -23.86 3.66
N VAL A 6 6.89 -22.57 3.33
CA VAL A 6 6.92 -22.07 1.94
C VAL A 6 8.34 -22.02 1.35
N THR A 7 9.38 -21.96 2.18
CA THR A 7 10.77 -21.81 1.73
C THR A 7 11.58 -23.12 1.74
N GLN A 8 10.96 -24.25 2.12
CA GLN A 8 11.62 -25.57 2.15
C GLN A 8 11.97 -26.11 0.76
N GLY A 9 11.53 -25.45 -0.32
CA GLY A 9 11.83 -25.84 -1.69
C GLY A 9 10.92 -26.95 -2.23
N ASP A 10 10.02 -27.49 -1.42
CA ASP A 10 9.06 -28.53 -1.79
C ASP A 10 7.79 -27.95 -2.45
N LEU A 11 7.97 -27.08 -3.45
CA LEU A 11 6.84 -26.52 -4.18
C LEU A 11 6.23 -27.58 -5.13
N PRO A 12 4.90 -27.82 -5.12
CA PRO A 12 4.28 -28.81 -5.98
C PRO A 12 4.59 -28.60 -7.47
N ARG A 13 4.76 -29.71 -8.20
CA ARG A 13 5.18 -29.69 -9.61
C ARG A 13 4.28 -28.84 -10.51
N PHE A 14 2.96 -28.93 -10.34
CA PHE A 14 2.01 -28.15 -11.14
C PHE A 14 2.19 -26.63 -10.96
N VAL A 15 2.60 -26.19 -9.76
CA VAL A 15 2.95 -24.79 -9.51
C VAL A 15 4.28 -24.47 -10.18
N MET A 16 5.29 -25.34 -10.03
CA MET A 16 6.60 -25.18 -10.67
C MET A 16 6.49 -25.01 -12.19
N ASP A 17 5.68 -25.85 -12.85
CA ASP A 17 5.46 -25.80 -14.30
C ASP A 17 4.91 -24.43 -14.75
N SER A 18 4.01 -23.83 -13.95
CA SER A 18 3.50 -22.48 -14.19
C SER A 18 4.59 -21.40 -14.03
N TYR A 19 5.50 -21.57 -13.06
CA TYR A 19 6.65 -20.67 -12.87
C TYR A 19 7.68 -20.80 -13.99
N GLU A 20 7.85 -21.99 -14.57
CA GLU A 20 8.74 -22.22 -15.70
C GLU A 20 8.24 -21.54 -16.98
N GLU A 21 6.92 -21.44 -17.15
CA GLU A 21 6.30 -20.71 -18.27
C GLU A 21 6.32 -19.18 -18.09
N CYS A 22 6.50 -18.70 -16.84
CA CYS A 22 6.61 -17.27 -16.56
C CYS A 22 7.86 -16.65 -17.20
N ARG A 23 7.82 -15.33 -17.41
CA ARG A 23 8.99 -14.57 -17.85
C ARG A 23 10.06 -14.61 -16.77
N GLY A 24 11.28 -14.98 -17.15
CA GLY A 24 12.45 -14.85 -16.28
C GLY A 24 12.69 -13.41 -15.82
N PRO A 25 13.51 -13.21 -14.77
CA PRO A 25 13.73 -11.89 -14.19
C PRO A 25 14.30 -10.91 -15.22
N PRO A 26 13.93 -9.63 -15.16
CA PRO A 26 14.49 -8.62 -16.06
C PRO A 26 16.02 -8.56 -15.89
N ARG A 27 16.74 -8.33 -16.99
CA ARG A 27 18.22 -8.29 -17.04
C ARG A 27 18.81 -7.00 -16.45
N LEU A 28 18.35 -6.63 -15.24
CA LEU A 28 18.73 -5.40 -14.54
C LEU A 28 20.20 -5.37 -14.12
N PHE A 29 20.89 -6.51 -14.13
CA PHE A 29 22.33 -6.58 -13.89
C PHE A 29 23.15 -5.71 -14.87
N LEU A 30 22.60 -5.42 -16.05
CA LEU A 30 23.21 -4.51 -17.02
C LEU A 30 23.26 -3.05 -16.52
N LEU A 31 22.38 -2.70 -15.59
CA LEU A 31 22.27 -1.37 -15.00
C LEU A 31 23.09 -1.22 -13.72
N ASP A 32 23.53 -2.33 -13.10
CA ASP A 32 24.31 -2.31 -11.85
C ASP A 32 25.58 -1.46 -11.95
N LYS A 33 26.16 -1.33 -13.15
CA LYS A 33 27.34 -0.48 -13.39
C LYS A 33 27.10 1.01 -13.14
N PHE A 34 25.85 1.46 -13.20
CA PHE A 34 25.45 2.84 -12.93
C PHE A 34 24.95 3.02 -11.49
N ASP A 35 24.92 1.93 -10.72
CA ASP A 35 24.38 1.93 -9.38
C ASP A 35 25.46 2.04 -8.33
N VAL A 36 25.26 2.93 -7.35
CA VAL A 36 26.22 3.17 -6.25
C VAL A 36 26.48 1.93 -5.41
N ALA A 37 25.51 1.01 -5.29
CA ALA A 37 25.65 -0.21 -4.50
C ALA A 37 26.22 -1.41 -5.30
N GLY A 38 26.42 -1.26 -6.62
CA GLY A 38 27.08 -2.26 -7.46
C GLY A 38 26.23 -3.49 -7.79
N ALA A 39 26.89 -4.64 -7.97
CA ALA A 39 26.30 -5.86 -8.48
C ALA A 39 25.07 -6.34 -7.69
N GLY A 40 24.00 -6.70 -8.40
CA GLY A 40 22.73 -7.16 -7.85
C GLY A 40 21.87 -6.06 -7.24
N ALA A 41 22.35 -4.81 -7.16
CA ALA A 41 21.62 -3.74 -6.50
C ALA A 41 20.38 -3.31 -7.28
N CYS A 42 20.44 -3.27 -8.62
CA CYS A 42 19.27 -2.93 -9.43
C CYS A 42 18.18 -4.00 -9.28
N LEU A 43 18.57 -5.29 -9.27
CA LEU A 43 17.61 -6.38 -9.07
C LEU A 43 16.99 -6.35 -7.68
N LYS A 44 17.78 -6.14 -6.61
CA LYS A 44 17.24 -6.02 -5.24
C LYS A 44 16.26 -4.86 -5.07
N ARG A 45 16.47 -3.73 -5.77
CA ARG A 45 15.49 -2.63 -5.76
C ARG A 45 14.21 -2.95 -6.52
N TYR A 46 14.30 -3.82 -7.52
CA TYR A 46 13.14 -4.29 -8.27
C TYR A 46 12.36 -5.34 -7.49
N THR A 47 13.04 -6.32 -6.91
CA THR A 47 12.48 -7.37 -6.06
C THR A 47 13.48 -7.79 -4.99
N ASP A 48 13.06 -7.78 -3.72
CA ASP A 48 13.86 -8.34 -2.62
C ASP A 48 12.96 -9.20 -1.71
N PRO A 49 12.88 -10.51 -1.98
CA PRO A 49 12.13 -11.45 -1.13
C PRO A 49 12.66 -11.50 0.31
N SER A 50 13.92 -11.10 0.53
CA SER A 50 14.56 -11.09 1.84
C SER A 50 13.98 -10.00 2.74
N PHE A 51 13.35 -8.97 2.18
CA PHE A 51 12.65 -7.94 2.95
C PHE A 51 11.58 -8.54 3.87
N PHE A 52 10.94 -9.63 3.43
CA PHE A 52 9.91 -10.33 4.20
C PHE A 52 10.46 -11.45 5.09
N LYS A 53 11.76 -11.78 4.98
CA LYS A 53 12.44 -12.72 5.90
C LYS A 53 12.82 -12.07 7.23
N VAL A 54 12.45 -10.81 7.40
CA VAL A 54 12.59 -10.05 8.63
C VAL A 54 11.37 -10.40 9.49
N GLU A 55 11.65 -11.25 10.48
CA GLU A 55 10.91 -11.41 11.75
C GLU A 55 9.48 -11.99 11.62
N ASN A 56 9.31 -13.20 12.13
CA ASN A 56 8.11 -13.58 12.86
C ASN A 56 8.36 -13.11 14.30
N PRO A 57 8.16 -11.83 14.66
CA PRO A 57 8.28 -11.46 16.04
C PRO A 57 6.99 -11.99 16.66
N GLU A 58 7.12 -12.96 17.54
CA GLU A 58 6.18 -13.07 18.63
C GLU A 58 6.15 -11.68 19.30
N ILE A 59 5.11 -10.91 18.97
CA ILE A 59 4.55 -9.79 19.72
C ILE A 59 5.60 -9.03 20.55
N THR A 60 6.46 -8.22 19.93
CA THR A 60 7.05 -7.09 20.67
C THR A 60 7.07 -5.84 19.81
N GLY A 61 6.27 -4.86 20.19
CA GLY A 61 6.08 -3.58 19.49
C GLY A 61 7.29 -2.65 19.55
N THR A 62 8.51 -3.15 19.31
CA THR A 62 9.74 -2.35 19.38
C THR A 62 10.40 -2.09 18.02
N ASP A 63 10.09 -2.87 16.98
CA ASP A 63 10.76 -2.76 15.67
C ASP A 63 10.16 -1.68 14.75
N VAL A 64 8.91 -1.26 15.01
CA VAL A 64 8.28 -0.12 14.34
C VAL A 64 9.09 1.18 14.52
N GLN A 65 9.91 1.29 15.58
CA GLN A 65 10.76 2.47 15.85
C GLN A 65 12.07 2.49 15.03
N ARG A 66 12.68 1.32 14.73
CA ARG A 66 13.95 1.25 13.98
C ARG A 66 13.71 1.45 12.48
N GLU A 67 12.64 0.89 11.95
CA GLU A 67 12.27 1.10 10.54
C GLU A 67 11.89 2.56 10.25
N LYS A 68 11.20 3.23 11.18
CA LYS A 68 10.94 4.68 11.10
C LYS A 68 12.21 5.53 11.03
N LYS A 69 13.35 5.06 11.57
CA LYS A 69 14.62 5.82 11.54
C LYS A 69 15.37 5.62 10.22
N ILE A 70 15.36 4.42 9.65
CA ILE A 70 16.03 4.12 8.37
C ILE A 70 15.27 4.73 7.20
N ARG A 71 13.92 4.70 7.22
CA ARG A 71 13.08 5.36 6.20
C ARG A 71 13.21 6.89 6.21
N LYS A 72 13.64 7.51 7.33
CA LYS A 72 13.86 8.96 7.43
C LYS A 72 15.19 9.44 6.84
N ALA A 73 16.22 8.58 6.83
CA ALA A 73 17.51 8.91 6.20
C ALA A 73 17.46 8.84 4.67
N LYS A 74 16.48 8.09 4.13
CA LYS A 74 16.23 7.95 2.67
C LYS A 74 14.92 8.60 2.22
N SER A 75 14.25 9.35 3.09
CA SER A 75 13.18 10.26 2.68
C SER A 75 13.82 11.59 2.33
N PHE A 76 13.67 12.03 1.08
CA PHE A 76 13.67 13.46 0.79
C PHE A 76 12.71 14.15 1.78
N ASN A 77 13.02 15.38 2.20
CA ASN A 77 12.30 16.13 3.24
C ASN A 77 10.79 16.29 2.97
N LEU A 78 9.99 15.25 3.21
CA LEU A 78 8.55 15.33 3.29
C LEU A 78 8.16 15.71 4.71
N LYS A 79 7.53 16.88 4.83
CA LYS A 79 7.02 17.40 6.10
C LYS A 79 5.98 16.44 6.66
N PRO A 80 5.96 16.16 7.98
CA PRO A 80 4.96 15.31 8.60
C PRO A 80 3.55 15.83 8.32
N ALA A 81 2.66 14.97 7.81
CA ALA A 81 1.24 15.18 7.87
C ALA A 81 0.80 14.97 9.33
N VAL A 82 0.86 16.04 10.11
CA VAL A 82 0.28 16.06 11.45
C VAL A 82 -1.24 16.07 11.26
N THR A 83 -1.91 14.97 11.61
CA THR A 83 -3.33 15.03 11.92
C THR A 83 -3.49 15.72 13.27
N THR A 84 -3.22 17.03 13.30
CA THR A 84 -3.84 17.88 14.32
C THR A 84 -5.22 18.15 13.76
N ARG A 85 -6.23 17.56 14.40
CA ARG A 85 -7.63 17.95 14.22
C ARG A 85 -7.66 19.49 14.29
N PRO A 86 -7.95 20.22 13.19
CA PRO A 86 -7.96 21.67 13.28
C PRO A 86 -9.11 22.05 14.21
N SER A 87 -8.73 22.54 15.39
CA SER A 87 -9.60 23.25 16.29
C SER A 87 -10.23 24.40 15.52
N ILE A 88 -11.55 24.45 15.58
CA ILE A 88 -12.40 25.35 14.82
C ILE A 88 -12.01 26.79 15.16
N GLN A 89 -11.50 27.49 14.16
CA GLN A 89 -11.57 28.95 14.11
C GLN A 89 -12.06 29.31 12.70
N GLY A 90 -13.38 29.41 12.55
CA GLY A 90 -13.94 30.21 11.45
C GLY A 90 -13.67 31.70 11.70
N PRO A 91 -14.13 32.63 10.84
CA PRO A 91 -14.47 32.52 9.42
C PRO A 91 -13.78 33.62 8.58
N LYS A 92 -13.20 33.30 7.41
CA LYS A 92 -13.05 34.20 6.23
C LYS A 92 -12.88 33.36 4.96
N THR A 93 -13.84 32.51 4.64
CA THR A 93 -13.75 31.69 3.44
C THR A 93 -14.09 32.52 2.22
N ASN A 94 -13.15 32.62 1.28
CA ASN A 94 -13.34 33.16 -0.06
C ASN A 94 -14.73 32.78 -0.60
N LEU A 95 -15.51 33.75 -1.09
CA LEU A 95 -16.91 33.58 -1.55
C LEU A 95 -17.11 32.33 -2.46
N LYS A 96 -16.08 31.96 -3.22
CA LYS A 96 -16.03 30.75 -4.07
C LYS A 96 -16.11 29.43 -3.28
N LEU A 97 -15.46 29.33 -2.12
CA LEU A 97 -15.49 28.12 -1.29
C LEU A 97 -16.85 27.88 -0.65
N ALA A 98 -17.55 28.95 -0.26
CA ALA A 98 -18.92 28.85 0.27
C ALA A 98 -19.86 28.28 -0.79
N ALA A 99 -19.81 28.80 -2.02
CA ALA A 99 -20.61 28.32 -3.15
C ALA A 99 -20.29 26.86 -3.53
N ILE A 100 -19.02 26.45 -3.46
CA ILE A 100 -18.62 25.05 -3.72
C ILE A 100 -19.21 24.11 -2.66
N LEU A 101 -19.16 24.49 -1.38
CA LEU A 101 -19.69 23.67 -0.30
C LEU A 101 -21.21 23.52 -0.38
N GLU A 102 -21.90 24.61 -0.70
CA GLU A 102 -23.35 24.63 -0.94
C GLU A 102 -23.73 23.71 -2.10
N LYS A 103 -23.08 23.87 -3.27
CA LYS A 103 -23.32 23.03 -4.45
C LYS A 103 -23.05 21.54 -4.18
N ALA A 104 -21.99 21.23 -3.43
CA ALA A 104 -21.66 19.86 -3.07
C ALA A 104 -22.74 19.22 -2.16
N ASN A 105 -23.32 19.99 -1.23
CA ASN A 105 -24.42 19.51 -0.40
C ASN A 105 -25.69 19.25 -1.24
N ALA A 106 -26.02 20.13 -2.18
CA ALA A 106 -27.20 19.96 -3.05
C ALA A 106 -27.15 18.66 -3.87
N ILE A 107 -25.98 18.31 -4.44
CA ILE A 107 -25.80 17.06 -5.20
C ILE A 107 -26.04 15.82 -4.33
N ARG A 108 -25.53 15.84 -3.08
CA ARG A 108 -25.71 14.71 -2.16
C ARG A 108 -27.17 14.47 -1.83
N GLN A 109 -27.92 15.54 -1.56
CA GLN A 109 -29.33 15.43 -1.18
C GLN A 109 -30.22 15.07 -2.37
N ALA A 110 -29.91 15.57 -3.57
CA ALA A 110 -30.66 15.23 -4.78
C ALA A 110 -30.54 13.75 -5.19
N LEU A 111 -29.45 13.07 -4.82
CA LEU A 111 -29.23 11.66 -5.13
C LEU A 111 -29.77 10.71 -4.05
N ALA A 112 -30.02 11.22 -2.84
CA ALA A 112 -30.36 10.42 -1.67
C ALA A 112 -31.88 10.30 -1.41
N GLY A 113 -32.72 10.85 -2.28
CA GLY A 113 -34.17 10.88 -2.09
C GLY A 113 -34.92 10.49 -3.36
N SER A 114 -35.01 9.20 -3.64
CA SER A 114 -36.08 8.55 -4.40
C SER A 114 -35.75 7.06 -4.50
N ASP A 115 -35.89 6.32 -3.40
CA ASP A 115 -36.05 4.87 -3.47
C ASP A 115 -37.04 4.49 -2.36
N GLU A 116 -38.29 4.82 -2.68
CA GLU A 116 -39.47 4.29 -2.03
C GLU A 116 -39.69 2.87 -2.57
N ASP A 117 -39.57 1.90 -1.66
CA ASP A 117 -40.13 0.54 -1.67
C ASP A 117 -40.09 -0.24 -2.99
N ASP A 118 -39.12 -1.15 -3.13
CA ASP A 118 -39.34 -2.42 -3.84
C ASP A 118 -38.78 -3.58 -3.00
N GLU A 119 -39.69 -4.28 -2.32
CA GLU A 119 -39.48 -5.58 -1.66
C GLU A 119 -39.21 -6.68 -2.71
N ASP A 120 -38.06 -6.65 -3.38
CA ASP A 120 -37.66 -7.77 -4.24
C ASP A 120 -36.94 -8.84 -3.41
N SER A 121 -37.81 -9.64 -2.79
CA SER A 121 -37.59 -10.99 -2.31
C SER A 121 -36.82 -11.83 -3.34
N TRP A 122 -35.50 -11.91 -3.18
CA TRP A 122 -34.68 -12.89 -3.88
C TRP A 122 -34.99 -14.27 -3.28
N SER A 123 -36.01 -14.93 -3.82
CA SER A 123 -36.26 -16.34 -3.55
C SER A 123 -35.20 -17.18 -4.27
N ASP A 124 -34.31 -17.78 -3.51
CA ASP A 124 -33.36 -18.80 -3.95
C ASP A 124 -34.14 -20.06 -4.37
N SER A 125 -34.06 -20.44 -5.65
CA SER A 125 -34.58 -21.70 -6.21
C SER A 125 -33.52 -22.39 -7.05
#